data_AF-A0A7S3PKX8-F1
#
_entry.id   AF-A0A7S3PKX8-F1
#
_cell.length_a   1.000
_cell.length_b   1.000
_cell.length_c   1.000
_cell.angle_alpha   90.00
_cell.angle_beta   90.00
_cell.angle_gamma   90.00
#
_symmetry.space_group_name_H-M   'P 1'
#
loop_
_entity.id
_entity.type
_entity.pdbx_description
1 polymer ?
#
loop_
_entity_poly.entity_id
_entity_poly.type
_entity_poly.pdbx_seq_one_letter_code
_entity_poly.pdbx_strand_id
1 'polypeptide(L)'
;MLPRFYPRGIVGALSAVTEEYFDEWAARWCIHTRWQTTEETAQHASGEMVKEQGVPEDVREAVQTQIIGWGRRAGRAIGVASKVQKRAAEEEIVRIFQHFESHLEKWPFVFGRLPTAIDTEIMGGLRAHFLYDVYPKTLLASLDKVRKWHDDFSAPIQVNNIQNPF
;
A
#
# COMPACT_ATOMS: atom_id res chain seq x y z
N MET A 1 -11.81 -23.04 -17.01
CA MET A 1 -10.66 -22.22 -17.44
C MET A 1 -10.04 -21.64 -16.18
N LEU A 2 -8.72 -21.72 -16.00
CA LEU A 2 -8.09 -21.13 -14.82
C LEU A 2 -8.24 -19.60 -14.82
N PRO A 3 -8.39 -18.97 -13.65
CA PRO A 3 -8.37 -17.51 -13.54
C PRO A 3 -7.09 -16.94 -14.16
N ARG A 4 -7.21 -15.79 -14.84
CA ARG A 4 -6.05 -15.05 -15.32
C ARG A 4 -5.81 -13.88 -14.40
N PHE A 5 -4.54 -13.67 -14.07
CA PHE A 5 -4.09 -12.52 -13.29
C PHE A 5 -4.47 -11.18 -13.95
N TYR A 6 -4.36 -11.13 -15.29
CA TYR A 6 -4.98 -10.13 -16.13
C TYR A 6 -6.09 -10.80 -16.98
N PRO A 7 -7.37 -10.62 -16.62
CA PRO A 7 -8.51 -11.13 -17.40
C PRO A 7 -8.53 -10.57 -18.83
N ARG A 8 -9.38 -11.14 -19.69
CA ARG A 8 -9.61 -10.57 -21.04
C ARG A 8 -10.73 -9.53 -20.99
N GLY A 9 -10.77 -8.66 -22.00
CA GLY A 9 -11.83 -7.65 -22.15
C GLY A 9 -11.69 -6.49 -21.17
N ILE A 10 -12.81 -5.85 -20.84
CA ILE A 10 -12.82 -4.60 -20.07
C ILE A 10 -12.23 -4.76 -18.67
N VAL A 11 -12.47 -5.87 -17.98
CA VAL A 11 -11.90 -6.11 -16.63
C VAL A 11 -10.37 -6.22 -16.69
N GLY A 12 -9.84 -6.84 -17.75
CA GLY A 12 -8.40 -6.89 -17.99
C GLY A 12 -7.78 -5.51 -18.19
N ALA A 13 -8.41 -4.69 -19.04
CA ALA A 13 -7.96 -3.33 -19.30
C ALA A 13 -8.03 -2.45 -18.03
N LEU A 14 -9.13 -2.53 -17.27
CA LEU A 14 -9.27 -1.81 -16.01
C LEU A 14 -8.28 -2.31 -14.95
N SER A 15 -8.01 -3.61 -14.88
CA SER A 15 -6.99 -4.16 -13.98
C SER A 15 -5.62 -3.60 -14.28
N ALA A 16 -5.19 -3.60 -15.55
CA ALA A 16 -3.89 -3.04 -15.94
C ALA A 16 -3.80 -1.52 -15.67
N VAL A 17 -4.82 -0.75 -16.03
CA VAL A 17 -4.79 0.72 -15.80
C VAL A 17 -4.83 1.07 -14.31
N THR A 18 -5.62 0.34 -13.53
CA THR A 18 -5.72 0.61 -12.09
C THR A 18 -4.44 0.16 -11.38
N GLU A 19 -3.89 -0.99 -11.75
CA GLU A 19 -2.60 -1.46 -11.22
C GLU A 19 -1.48 -0.45 -11.50
N GLU A 20 -1.32 0.00 -12.74
CA GLU A 20 -0.36 1.06 -13.10
C GLU A 20 -0.56 2.34 -12.28
N TYR A 21 -1.82 2.75 -12.08
CA TYR A 21 -2.10 3.89 -11.22
C TYR A 21 -1.64 3.64 -9.78
N PHE A 22 -1.86 2.47 -9.20
CA PHE A 22 -1.37 2.19 -7.85
C PHE A 22 0.15 2.06 -7.81
N ASP A 23 0.81 1.38 -8.74
CA ASP A 23 2.27 1.25 -8.73
C ASP A 23 2.98 2.62 -8.82
N GLU A 24 2.60 3.43 -9.81
CA GLU A 24 3.28 4.69 -10.10
C GLU A 24 2.77 5.88 -9.26
N TRP A 25 1.45 5.94 -8.99
CA TRP A 25 0.88 7.06 -8.23
C TRP A 25 0.98 6.85 -6.73
N ALA A 26 0.87 5.61 -6.22
CA ALA A 26 0.86 5.39 -4.77
C ALA A 26 2.19 5.77 -4.11
N ALA A 27 3.30 5.73 -4.85
CA ALA A 27 4.59 6.20 -4.37
C ALA A 27 4.50 7.62 -3.76
N ARG A 28 3.65 8.50 -4.32
CA ARG A 28 3.45 9.87 -3.82
C ARG A 28 2.98 9.89 -2.38
N TRP A 29 1.91 9.15 -2.09
CA TRP A 29 1.32 9.15 -0.76
C TRP A 29 2.04 8.21 0.21
N CYS A 30 2.68 7.12 -0.25
CA CYS A 30 3.46 6.21 0.59
C CYS A 30 4.73 6.88 1.10
N ILE A 31 5.50 7.50 0.20
CA ILE A 31 6.73 8.21 0.57
C ILE A 31 6.40 9.42 1.45
N HIS A 32 5.32 10.14 1.15
CA HIS A 32 4.88 11.26 1.98
C HIS A 32 4.61 10.82 3.42
N THR A 33 3.70 9.86 3.57
CA THR A 33 3.20 9.46 4.88
C THR A 33 4.22 8.69 5.72
N ARG A 34 5.23 8.07 5.10
CA ARG A 34 6.37 7.45 5.77
C ARG A 34 7.45 8.44 6.21
N TRP A 35 7.83 9.40 5.37
CA TRP A 35 9.08 10.16 5.56
C TRP A 35 8.89 11.62 5.97
N GLN A 36 7.69 12.18 5.79
CA GLN A 36 7.47 13.64 5.84
C GLN A 36 6.38 14.09 6.83
N THR A 37 5.76 13.17 7.57
CA THR A 37 4.64 13.43 8.50
C THR A 37 5.14 13.60 9.94
N THR A 38 5.70 12.55 10.54
CA THR A 38 6.29 12.59 11.88
C THR A 38 7.72 12.03 11.88
N GLU A 39 8.54 12.45 12.85
CA GLU A 39 9.88 11.88 13.02
C GLU A 39 9.79 10.41 13.43
N GLU A 40 8.86 10.07 14.32
CA GLU A 40 8.61 8.71 14.81
C GLU A 40 8.39 7.72 13.66
N THR A 41 7.53 8.05 12.69
CA THR A 41 7.26 7.12 11.58
C THR A 41 8.49 6.93 10.67
N ALA A 42 9.31 7.97 10.50
CA ALA A 42 10.52 7.91 9.68
C ALA A 42 11.62 7.11 10.38
N GLN A 43 11.77 7.29 11.70
CA GLN A 43 12.69 6.54 12.55
C GLN A 43 12.27 5.08 12.64
N HIS A 44 10.98 4.78 12.77
CA HIS A 44 10.47 3.41 12.76
C HIS A 44 10.83 2.70 11.44
N ALA A 45 10.45 3.29 10.30
CA ALA A 45 10.71 2.67 9.00
C ALA A 45 12.21 2.51 8.70
N SER A 46 13.01 3.56 8.92
CA SER A 46 14.47 3.44 8.72
C SER A 46 15.12 2.47 9.70
N GLY A 47 14.64 2.39 10.95
CA GLY A 47 15.10 1.47 11.98
C GLY A 47 14.89 0.00 11.61
N GLU A 48 13.73 -0.33 11.05
CA GLU A 48 13.46 -1.68 10.59
C GLU A 48 14.26 -2.03 9.33
N MET A 49 14.44 -1.08 8.40
CA MET A 49 15.30 -1.29 7.22
C MET A 49 16.76 -1.59 7.58
N VAL A 50 17.35 -0.84 8.53
CA VAL A 50 18.74 -1.09 8.94
C VAL A 50 18.89 -2.42 9.69
N LYS A 51 17.86 -2.82 10.43
CA LYS A 51 17.81 -4.12 11.13
C LYS A 51 17.72 -5.27 10.13
N GLU A 52 16.85 -5.19 9.13
CA GLU A 52 16.71 -6.19 8.07
C GLU A 52 17.99 -6.34 7.24
N GLN A 53 18.68 -5.23 6.95
CA GLN A 53 19.95 -5.21 6.23
C GLN A 53 21.15 -5.68 7.07
N GLY A 54 20.97 -5.93 8.37
CA GLY A 54 22.06 -6.35 9.26
C GLY A 54 23.13 -5.28 9.45
N VAL A 55 22.75 -3.99 9.44
CA VAL A 55 23.70 -2.87 9.59
C VAL A 55 24.34 -2.91 10.99
N PRO A 56 25.68 -2.85 11.08
CA PRO A 56 26.41 -2.83 12.34
C PRO A 56 25.98 -1.68 13.27
N GLU A 57 26.01 -1.93 14.58
CA GLU A 57 25.51 -0.99 15.59
C GLU A 57 26.26 0.36 15.56
N ASP A 58 27.57 0.33 15.33
CA ASP A 58 28.46 1.49 15.33
C ASP A 58 28.16 2.48 14.19
N VAL A 59 27.50 2.04 13.12
CA VAL A 59 27.12 2.90 11.98
C VAL A 59 25.61 3.06 11.81
N ARG A 60 24.80 2.42 12.66
CA ARG A 60 23.34 2.35 12.49
C ARG A 60 22.68 3.72 12.39
N GLU A 61 23.01 4.62 13.31
CA GLU A 61 22.41 5.97 13.36
C GLU A 61 22.73 6.79 12.11
N ALA A 62 23.97 6.70 11.63
CA ALA A 62 24.41 7.38 10.41
C ALA A 62 23.64 6.87 9.18
N VAL A 63 23.48 5.55 9.05
CA VAL A 63 22.73 4.94 7.96
C VAL A 63 21.24 5.29 8.03
N GLN A 64 20.61 5.24 9.21
CA GLN A 64 19.21 5.67 9.38
C GLN A 64 19.02 7.13 8.94
N THR A 65 19.91 8.02 9.37
CA THR A 65 19.88 9.44 8.99
C THR A 65 19.96 9.61 7.47
N GLN A 66 20.81 8.82 6.79
CA GLN A 66 20.90 8.84 5.33
C GLN A 66 19.61 8.35 4.65
N ILE A 67 19.01 7.26 5.15
CA ILE A 67 17.74 6.72 4.64
C ILE A 67 16.61 7.74 4.79
N ILE A 68 16.44 8.32 5.97
CA ILE A 68 15.43 9.36 6.23
C ILE A 68 15.66 10.57 5.31
N GLY A 69 16.92 11.01 5.19
CA GLY A 69 17.29 12.12 4.31
C GLY A 69 16.96 11.85 2.84
N TRP A 70 17.19 10.62 2.37
CA TRP A 70 16.80 10.18 1.03
C TRP A 70 15.28 10.18 0.87
N GLY A 71 14.52 9.58 1.79
CA GLY A 71 13.06 9.51 1.70
C GLY A 71 12.40 10.90 1.65
N ARG A 72 12.92 11.85 2.44
CA ARG A 72 12.47 13.25 2.41
C ARG A 72 12.78 13.94 1.07
N ARG A 73 13.92 13.66 0.45
CA ARG A 73 14.26 14.16 -0.89
C ARG A 73 13.36 13.55 -1.95
N ALA A 74 13.14 12.23 -1.92
CA ALA A 74 12.25 11.52 -2.82
C ALA A 74 10.82 12.10 -2.77
N GLY A 75 10.27 12.33 -1.58
CA GLY A 75 8.93 12.93 -1.42
C GLY A 75 8.80 14.31 -2.06
N ARG A 76 9.87 15.12 -2.06
CA ARG A 76 9.86 16.41 -2.78
C ARG A 76 9.94 16.21 -4.29
N ALA A 77 10.76 15.27 -4.76
CA ALA A 77 10.96 15.01 -6.19
C ALA A 77 9.68 14.51 -6.88
N ILE A 78 8.89 13.67 -6.20
CA ILE A 78 7.59 13.18 -6.71
C ILE A 78 6.44 14.17 -6.49
N GLY A 79 6.76 15.42 -6.14
CA GLY A 79 5.81 16.53 -6.08
C GLY A 79 4.93 16.53 -4.84
N VAL A 80 5.42 16.03 -3.69
CA VAL A 80 4.74 16.16 -2.39
C VAL A 80 5.58 17.05 -1.46
N ALA A 81 5.65 18.33 -1.84
CA ALA A 81 6.45 19.33 -1.15
C ALA A 81 5.60 20.34 -0.36
N SER A 82 4.51 20.82 -0.95
CA SER A 82 3.65 21.83 -0.35
C SER A 82 2.65 21.24 0.64
N LYS A 83 2.16 22.06 1.58
CA LYS A 83 1.10 21.66 2.52
C LYS A 83 -0.16 21.17 1.82
N VAL A 84 -0.52 21.78 0.68
CA VAL A 84 -1.69 21.40 -0.12
C VAL A 84 -1.52 20.00 -0.71
N GLN A 85 -0.35 19.71 -1.29
CA GLN A 85 -0.06 18.38 -1.85
C GLN A 85 -0.03 17.28 -0.79
N LYS A 86 0.57 17.57 0.36
CA LYS A 86 0.61 16.64 1.50
C LYS A 86 -0.80 16.28 1.98
N ARG A 87 -1.62 17.30 2.21
CA ARG A 87 -3.03 17.12 2.58
C ARG A 87 -3.81 16.34 1.52
N ALA A 88 -3.63 16.67 0.24
CA ALA A 88 -4.29 15.97 -0.85
C ALA A 88 -3.90 14.49 -0.90
N ALA A 89 -2.63 14.15 -0.62
CA ALA A 89 -2.16 12.77 -0.56
C ALA A 89 -2.84 11.98 0.57
N GLU A 90 -2.95 12.57 1.77
CA GLU A 90 -3.65 11.94 2.90
C GLU A 90 -5.16 11.77 2.64
N GLU A 91 -5.81 12.82 2.12
CA GLU A 91 -7.23 12.78 1.75
C GLU A 91 -7.52 11.72 0.68
N GLU A 92 -6.59 11.52 -0.25
CA GLU A 92 -6.72 10.53 -1.31
C GLU A 92 -6.59 9.09 -0.79
N ILE A 93 -5.64 8.81 0.11
CA ILE A 93 -5.55 7.51 0.81
C ILE A 93 -6.87 7.20 1.51
N VAL A 94 -7.37 8.15 2.32
CA VAL A 94 -8.59 7.97 3.09
C VAL A 94 -9.78 7.69 2.17
N ARG A 95 -9.94 8.48 1.11
CA ARG A 95 -11.04 8.29 0.14
C ARG A 95 -10.99 6.92 -0.52
N ILE A 96 -9.82 6.48 -0.99
CA ILE A 96 -9.65 5.19 -1.67
C ILE A 96 -9.99 4.04 -0.73
N PHE A 97 -9.41 4.01 0.46
CA PHE A 97 -9.62 2.89 1.37
C PHE A 97 -11.01 2.90 2.02
N GLN A 98 -11.66 4.06 2.16
CA GLN A 98 -13.08 4.12 2.54
C GLN A 98 -13.97 3.51 1.46
N HIS A 99 -13.73 3.79 0.18
CA HIS A 99 -14.45 3.14 -0.90
C HIS A 99 -14.19 1.64 -0.95
N PHE A 100 -12.95 1.22 -0.71
CA PHE A 100 -12.61 -0.20 -0.65
C PHE A 100 -13.28 -0.91 0.54
N GLU A 101 -13.29 -0.29 1.72
CA GLU A 101 -14.02 -0.77 2.91
C GLU A 101 -15.50 -1.03 2.61
N SER A 102 -16.20 -0.09 1.96
CA SER A 102 -17.59 -0.29 1.52
C SER A 102 -17.71 -1.37 0.44
N HIS A 103 -16.77 -1.43 -0.50
CA HIS A 103 -16.80 -2.41 -1.60
C HIS A 103 -16.69 -3.85 -1.09
N LEU A 104 -15.87 -4.07 -0.06
CA LEU A 104 -15.66 -5.37 0.59
C LEU A 104 -16.93 -5.94 1.25
N GLU A 105 -17.99 -5.14 1.43
CA GLU A 105 -19.29 -5.64 1.89
C GLU A 105 -19.97 -6.56 0.87
N LYS A 106 -19.68 -6.36 -0.41
CA LYS A 106 -20.32 -7.07 -1.51
C LYS A 106 -19.36 -7.99 -2.27
N TRP A 107 -18.10 -7.59 -2.41
CA TRP A 107 -17.15 -8.25 -3.28
C TRP A 107 -15.83 -8.51 -2.55
N PRO A 108 -15.28 -9.74 -2.61
CA PRO A 108 -14.03 -10.07 -1.94
C PRO A 108 -12.77 -9.49 -2.61
N PHE A 109 -12.86 -9.04 -3.86
CA PHE A 109 -11.75 -8.46 -4.64
C PHE A 109 -12.22 -7.25 -5.44
N VAL A 110 -11.27 -6.44 -5.93
CA VAL A 110 -11.57 -5.16 -6.61
C VAL A 110 -12.56 -5.33 -7.77
N PHE A 111 -12.39 -6.37 -8.60
CA PHE A 111 -13.28 -6.62 -9.74
C PHE A 111 -14.26 -7.80 -9.55
N GLY A 112 -14.48 -8.24 -8.30
CA GLY A 112 -15.54 -9.20 -7.98
C GLY A 112 -15.05 -10.39 -7.16
N ARG A 113 -15.31 -11.61 -7.66
CA ARG A 113 -15.11 -12.85 -6.90
C ARG A 113 -13.70 -13.42 -6.92
N LEU A 114 -12.86 -12.98 -7.85
CA LEU A 114 -11.48 -13.47 -8.01
C LEU A 114 -10.49 -12.30 -8.01
N PRO A 115 -9.26 -12.53 -7.51
CA PRO A 115 -8.22 -11.52 -7.54
C PRO A 115 -7.73 -11.27 -8.96
N THR A 116 -7.36 -10.03 -9.22
CA THR A 116 -6.56 -9.63 -10.40
C THR A 116 -5.29 -8.90 -9.93
N ALA A 117 -4.50 -8.39 -10.87
CA ALA A 117 -3.25 -7.67 -10.55
C ALA A 117 -3.42 -6.49 -9.59
N ILE A 118 -4.55 -5.77 -9.64
CA ILE A 118 -4.76 -4.65 -8.71
C ILE A 118 -4.88 -5.10 -7.26
N ASP A 119 -5.40 -6.31 -7.00
CA ASP A 119 -5.50 -6.82 -5.63
C ASP A 119 -4.11 -7.07 -5.03
N THR A 120 -3.10 -7.40 -5.84
CA THR A 120 -1.72 -7.56 -5.34
C THR A 120 -1.08 -6.22 -5.02
N GLU A 121 -1.35 -5.17 -5.79
CA GLU A 121 -0.85 -3.82 -5.48
C GLU A 121 -1.46 -3.27 -4.20
N ILE A 122 -2.78 -3.40 -4.03
CA ILE A 122 -3.45 -2.98 -2.79
C ILE A 122 -2.91 -3.78 -1.60
N MET A 123 -2.77 -5.10 -1.74
CA MET A 123 -2.20 -5.96 -0.70
C MET A 123 -0.76 -5.59 -0.35
N GLY A 124 0.08 -5.38 -1.36
CA GLY A 124 1.48 -4.98 -1.22
C GLY A 124 1.60 -3.64 -0.51
N GLY A 125 0.82 -2.64 -0.93
CA GLY A 125 0.76 -1.33 -0.32
C GLY A 125 0.30 -1.36 1.14
N LEU A 126 -0.77 -2.12 1.45
CA LEU A 126 -1.25 -2.31 2.81
C LEU A 126 -0.16 -2.92 3.70
N ARG A 127 0.50 -3.98 3.21
CA ARG A 127 1.52 -4.70 3.96
C ARG A 127 2.79 -3.89 4.17
N ALA A 128 3.30 -3.25 3.12
CA ALA A 128 4.59 -2.59 3.15
C ALA A 128 4.51 -1.18 3.75
N HIS A 129 3.38 -0.49 3.61
CA HIS A 129 3.24 0.93 3.96
C HIS A 129 2.11 1.18 4.96
N PHE A 130 0.85 0.95 4.56
CA PHE A 130 -0.29 1.52 5.27
C PHE A 130 -0.61 0.86 6.61
N LEU A 131 -0.34 -0.43 6.79
CA LEU A 131 -0.60 -1.14 8.04
C LEU A 131 0.68 -1.42 8.86
N TYR A 132 1.85 -1.17 8.25
CA TYR A 132 3.16 -1.34 8.87
C TYR A 132 3.67 -0.05 9.51
N ASP A 133 3.70 1.05 8.76
CA ASP A 133 4.25 2.31 9.24
C ASP A 133 3.34 2.95 10.32
N VAL A 134 3.95 3.67 11.27
CA VAL A 134 3.26 4.22 12.45
C VAL A 134 2.15 5.20 12.08
N TYR A 135 2.46 6.22 11.26
CA TYR A 135 1.48 7.26 10.92
C TYR A 135 0.41 6.78 9.92
N PRO A 136 0.75 6.16 8.76
CA PRO A 136 -0.23 5.66 7.80
C PRO A 136 -1.30 4.75 8.43
N LYS A 137 -0.91 3.91 9.39
CA LYS A 137 -1.82 3.01 10.11
C LYS A 137 -2.94 3.74 10.82
N THR A 138 -2.72 4.97 11.26
CA THR A 138 -3.75 5.80 11.91
C THR A 138 -4.84 6.24 10.93
N LEU A 139 -4.51 6.43 9.64
CA LEU A 139 -5.46 6.83 8.62
C LEU A 139 -6.48 5.72 8.31
N LEU A 140 -6.09 4.46 8.52
CA LEU A 140 -6.90 3.28 8.26
C LEU A 140 -7.46 2.65 9.56
N ALA A 141 -7.33 3.34 10.70
CA ALA A 141 -7.63 2.75 12.01
C ALA A 141 -9.08 2.24 12.16
N SER A 142 -10.04 2.86 11.46
CA SER A 142 -11.46 2.50 11.50
C SER A 142 -11.92 1.58 10.35
N LEU A 143 -11.01 1.08 9.53
CA LEU A 143 -11.34 0.29 8.33
C LEU A 143 -11.14 -1.21 8.59
N ASP A 144 -12.06 -1.78 9.37
CA ASP A 144 -11.95 -3.14 9.87
C ASP A 144 -12.01 -4.21 8.77
N LYS A 145 -12.81 -4.01 7.70
CA LYS A 145 -12.87 -4.98 6.60
C LYS A 145 -11.63 -4.93 5.75
N VAL A 146 -11.06 -3.75 5.51
CA VAL A 146 -9.76 -3.62 4.81
C VAL A 146 -8.66 -4.34 5.60
N ARG A 147 -8.60 -4.14 6.92
CA ARG A 147 -7.64 -4.84 7.79
C ARG A 147 -7.86 -6.35 7.76
N LYS A 148 -9.10 -6.79 7.94
CA LYS A 148 -9.46 -8.21 7.88
C LYS A 148 -9.10 -8.82 6.52
N TRP A 149 -9.39 -8.12 5.44
CA TRP A 149 -9.03 -8.54 4.09
C TRP A 149 -7.52 -8.76 3.99
N HIS A 150 -6.70 -7.79 4.37
CA HIS A 150 -5.25 -7.95 4.42
C HIS A 150 -4.81 -9.17 5.24
N ASP A 151 -5.36 -9.34 6.44
CA ASP A 151 -4.97 -10.39 7.37
C ASP A 151 -5.36 -11.79 6.86
N ASP A 152 -6.52 -11.94 6.23
CA ASP A 152 -7.00 -13.21 5.68
C ASP A 152 -6.12 -13.73 4.53
N PHE A 153 -5.46 -12.83 3.76
CA PHE A 153 -4.53 -13.19 2.67
C PHE A 153 -3.09 -13.44 3.14
N SER A 154 -2.84 -13.47 4.45
CA SER A 154 -1.57 -14.00 4.99
C SER A 154 -1.46 -15.52 4.88
N ALA A 155 -2.55 -16.22 4.54
CA ALA A 155 -2.60 -17.66 4.29
C ALA A 155 -2.64 -18.00 2.77
N PRO A 156 -2.09 -19.15 2.33
CA PRO A 156 -2.17 -19.58 0.93
C PRO A 156 -3.64 -19.73 0.45
N ILE A 157 -3.97 -19.13 -0.70
CA ILE A 157 -5.30 -19.23 -1.32
C ILE A 157 -5.59 -20.69 -1.70
N GLN A 158 -6.65 -21.29 -1.11
CA GLN A 158 -7.10 -22.63 -1.44
C GLN A 158 -7.91 -22.64 -2.74
N VAL A 159 -7.37 -23.27 -3.79
CA VAL A 159 -7.90 -23.19 -5.18
C VAL A 159 -9.11 -24.11 -5.44
N ASN A 160 -9.51 -24.94 -4.49
CA ASN A 160 -10.31 -26.14 -4.77
C ASN A 160 -11.83 -25.93 -5.00
N ASN A 161 -12.37 -24.71 -4.94
CA ASN A 161 -13.83 -24.49 -4.96
C ASN A 161 -14.37 -23.44 -5.96
N ILE A 162 -13.59 -23.04 -6.98
CA ILE A 162 -14.07 -22.02 -7.94
C ILE A 162 -14.71 -22.70 -9.16
N GLN A 163 -16.04 -22.90 -9.12
CA GLN A 163 -16.84 -23.14 -10.33
C GLN A 163 -17.14 -21.80 -11.01
N ASN A 164 -16.82 -21.74 -12.30
CA ASN A 164 -16.92 -20.63 -13.28
C ASN A 164 -17.09 -19.18 -12.73
N PRO A 165 -16.06 -18.32 -12.81
CA PRO A 165 -15.99 -17.04 -12.10
C PRO A 165 -16.43 -15.78 -12.87
N PHE A 166 -17.02 -15.95 -14.06
CA PHE A 166 -17.62 -14.88 -14.87
C PHE A 166 -18.95 -15.36 -15.45
#